data_AF-A0A968MNV3-F1
#
_entry.id   AF-A0A968MNV3-F1
#
_cell.length_a   1.000
_cell.length_b   1.000
_cell.length_c   1.000
_cell.angle_alpha   90.00
_cell.angle_beta   90.00
_cell.angle_gamma   90.00
#
_symmetry.space_group_name_H-M   'P 1'
#
loop_
_entity.id
_entity.type
_entity.pdbx_description
1 polymer ?
#
loop_
_entity_poly.entity_id
_entity_poly.type
_entity_poly.pdbx_seq_one_letter_code
_entity_poly.pdbx_strand_id
1 'polypeptide(L)'
;MNAELEFPLLEALQIRGVFFVDAGNVYGQDEQFFYIGGARSPQRGFDDELRFDYDSLPLGLLWSWGFGFRWFSPIGPLRFEWGFPLTPRPRDVQSPLFEFSIGNSF
;
A
#
# COMPACT_ATOMS: atom_id res chain seq x y z
N MET A 1 7.62 1.79 2.16
CA MET A 1 7.97 0.93 3.31
C MET A 1 6.84 -0.05 3.54
N ASN A 2 7.16 -1.23 4.03
CA ASN A 2 6.23 -2.33 4.27
C ASN A 2 6.66 -3.00 5.60
N ALA A 3 5.69 -3.29 6.45
CA ALA A 3 5.89 -4.01 7.71
C ALA A 3 4.92 -5.19 7.74
N GLU A 4 5.46 -6.39 7.96
CA GLU A 4 4.69 -7.64 7.89
C GLU A 4 4.85 -8.49 9.13
N LEU A 5 3.76 -9.19 9.48
CA LEU A 5 3.72 -10.23 10.49
C LEU A 5 3.21 -11.52 9.84
N GLU A 6 4.10 -12.48 9.67
CA GLU A 6 3.75 -13.83 9.21
C GLU A 6 3.54 -14.78 10.39
N PHE A 7 2.60 -15.71 10.22
CA PHE A 7 2.35 -16.79 11.17
C PHE A 7 1.91 -18.07 10.45
N PRO A 8 2.21 -19.26 11.01
CA PRO A 8 1.75 -20.51 10.43
C PRO A 8 0.22 -20.62 10.54
N LEU A 9 -0.45 -20.93 9.43
CA LEU A 9 -1.87 -21.30 9.43
C LEU A 9 -2.01 -22.84 9.41
N LEU A 10 -1.35 -23.48 8.44
CA LEU A 10 -1.31 -24.93 8.28
C LEU A 10 0.08 -25.35 7.82
N GLU A 11 0.93 -25.78 8.77
CA GLU A 11 2.32 -26.14 8.49
C GLU A 11 2.42 -27.36 7.56
N ALA A 12 1.53 -28.34 7.72
CA ALA A 12 1.48 -29.54 6.88
C ALA A 12 1.24 -29.24 5.39
N LEU A 13 0.58 -28.11 5.09
CA LEU A 13 0.30 -27.66 3.72
C LEU A 13 1.19 -26.48 3.30
N GLN A 14 2.15 -26.09 4.14
CA GLN A 14 3.00 -24.91 3.93
C GLN A 14 2.19 -23.65 3.65
N ILE A 15 1.10 -23.46 4.40
CA ILE A 15 0.25 -22.26 4.34
C ILE A 15 0.58 -21.36 5.53
N ARG A 16 0.91 -20.11 5.22
CA ARG A 16 1.17 -19.05 6.21
C ARG A 16 0.17 -17.93 6.03
N GLY A 17 -0.29 -17.36 7.14
CA GLY A 17 -1.04 -16.11 7.16
C GLY A 17 -0.07 -14.94 7.23
N VAL A 18 -0.49 -13.80 6.72
CA VAL A 18 0.23 -12.53 6.85
C VAL A 18 -0.73 -11.41 7.19
N PHE A 19 -0.31 -10.55 8.12
CA PHE A 19 -0.83 -9.18 8.26
C PHE A 19 0.25 -8.20 7.81
N PHE A 20 -0.15 -7.14 7.11
CA PHE A 20 0.80 -6.15 6.62
C PHE A 20 0.27 -4.72 6.77
N VAL A 21 1.22 -3.80 6.86
CA VAL A 21 0.99 -2.36 6.76
C VAL A 21 1.99 -1.80 5.76
N ASP A 22 1.49 -1.08 4.78
CA ASP A 22 2.30 -0.39 3.78
C ASP A 22 2.18 1.11 3.93
N ALA A 23 3.29 1.80 3.67
CA ALA A 23 3.30 3.23 3.51
C ALA A 23 4.22 3.61 2.34
N GLY A 24 3.68 4.25 1.31
CA GLY A 24 4.43 4.57 0.10
C GLY A 24 3.91 5.82 -0.58
N ASN A 25 4.78 6.53 -1.27
CA ASN A 25 4.39 7.60 -2.19
C ASN A 25 5.49 7.79 -3.24
N VAL A 26 5.14 8.35 -4.40
CA VAL A 26 6.07 8.69 -5.48
C VAL A 26 5.97 10.19 -5.70
N TYR A 27 7.10 10.88 -5.58
CA TYR A 27 7.17 12.35 -5.61
C TYR A 27 7.86 12.86 -6.87
N GLY A 28 7.39 13.99 -7.38
CA GLY A 28 8.07 14.77 -8.43
C GLY A 28 9.26 15.58 -7.89
N GLN A 29 10.08 16.12 -8.80
CA GLN A 29 11.24 16.96 -8.43
C GLN A 29 10.85 18.27 -7.72
N ASP A 30 9.63 18.75 -7.96
CA ASP A 30 9.09 19.99 -7.41
C ASP A 30 8.15 19.75 -6.20
N GLU A 31 8.09 18.52 -5.68
CA GLU A 31 7.22 18.14 -4.55
C GLU A 31 8.04 17.91 -3.27
N GLN A 32 7.50 18.33 -2.12
CA GLN A 32 8.17 18.14 -0.84
C GLN A 32 7.82 16.78 -0.23
N PHE A 33 8.82 16.11 0.36
CA PHE A 33 8.67 14.79 0.99
C PHE A 33 8.00 14.84 2.37
N PHE A 34 8.16 15.94 3.12
CA PHE A 34 7.60 16.12 4.46
C PHE A 34 6.98 17.51 4.62
N TYR A 35 5.67 17.56 4.77
CA TYR A 35 4.95 18.80 5.10
C TYR A 35 4.84 18.97 6.61
N ILE A 36 5.93 19.39 7.26
CA ILE A 36 5.89 19.73 8.69
C ILE A 36 5.39 21.18 8.81
N GLY A 37 4.15 21.36 9.28
CA GLY A 37 3.62 22.68 9.67
C GLY A 37 2.66 23.35 8.69
N GLY A 38 2.02 22.61 7.77
CA GLY A 38 0.98 23.17 6.89
C GLY A 38 1.49 24.19 5.87
N ALA A 39 2.80 24.18 5.59
CA ALA A 39 3.39 24.93 4.50
C ALA A 39 2.91 24.31 3.18
N ARG A 40 1.85 24.88 2.61
CA ARG A 40 1.30 24.53 1.30
C ARG A 40 2.43 24.50 0.27
N SER A 41 2.47 23.47 -0.55
CA SER A 41 3.34 23.44 -1.74
C SER A 41 3.23 24.77 -2.50
N PRO A 42 4.33 25.53 -2.70
CA PRO A 42 4.26 26.86 -3.30
C PRO A 42 3.92 26.84 -4.79
N GLN A 43 4.06 25.69 -5.47
CA GLN A 43 3.60 25.50 -6.85
C GLN A 43 2.12 25.10 -6.89
N ARG A 44 1.23 26.08 -6.66
CA ARG A 44 -0.18 26.00 -7.12
C ARG A 44 -0.20 26.04 -8.65
N GLY A 45 -0.20 24.87 -9.28
CA GLY A 45 -0.53 24.71 -10.69
C GLY A 45 -2.02 24.96 -10.93
N PHE A 46 -2.39 25.29 -12.16
CA PHE A 46 -3.72 25.75 -12.59
C PHE A 46 -4.81 24.65 -12.59
N ASP A 47 -4.48 23.45 -12.08
CA ASP A 47 -5.23 22.19 -12.21
C ASP A 47 -5.63 21.62 -10.81
N ASP A 48 -5.67 22.50 -9.81
CA ASP A 48 -5.72 22.23 -8.35
C ASP A 48 -7.04 21.60 -7.84
N GLU A 49 -8.07 21.46 -8.68
CA GLU A 49 -9.38 20.92 -8.27
C GLU A 49 -9.45 19.39 -8.26
N LEU A 50 -8.42 18.71 -8.83
CA LEU A 50 -8.33 17.24 -8.88
C LEU A 50 -7.07 16.68 -8.19
N ARG A 51 -6.28 17.53 -7.52
CA ARG A 51 -5.13 17.09 -6.73
C ARG A 51 -5.64 16.59 -5.38
N PHE A 52 -5.38 15.31 -5.10
CA PHE A 52 -5.51 14.76 -3.76
C PHE A 52 -4.64 15.59 -2.81
N ASP A 53 -5.18 15.99 -1.66
CA ASP A 53 -4.47 16.85 -0.70
C ASP A 53 -3.40 16.04 0.05
N TYR A 54 -2.24 15.86 -0.61
CA TYR A 54 -1.07 15.19 -0.07
C TYR A 54 -0.50 15.91 1.17
N ASP A 55 -0.84 17.18 1.40
CA ASP A 55 -0.36 17.95 2.56
C ASP A 55 -0.97 17.43 3.88
N SER A 56 -2.10 16.69 3.80
CA SER A 56 -2.78 16.08 4.94
C SER A 56 -2.30 14.66 5.30
N LEU A 57 -1.42 14.08 4.47
CA LEU A 57 -0.96 12.71 4.67
C LEU A 57 0.07 12.62 5.81
N PRO A 58 -0.05 11.61 6.70
CA PRO A 58 0.99 11.34 7.69
C PRO A 58 2.34 11.08 7.00
N LEU A 59 3.31 11.96 7.25
CA LEU A 59 4.65 11.94 6.63
C LEU A 59 4.64 12.04 5.09
N GLY A 60 3.57 12.54 4.48
CA GLY A 60 3.43 12.60 3.02
C GLY A 60 3.13 11.25 2.36
N LEU A 61 2.93 10.17 3.13
CA LEU A 61 2.81 8.81 2.60
C LEU A 61 1.36 8.37 2.45
N LEU A 62 1.08 7.57 1.42
CA LEU A 62 -0.17 6.81 1.34
C LEU A 62 -0.03 5.56 2.18
N TRP A 63 -0.97 5.33 3.08
CA TRP A 63 -0.99 4.21 3.99
C TRP A 63 -2.06 3.20 3.60
N SER A 64 -1.75 1.92 3.80
CA SER A 64 -2.71 0.82 3.73
C SER A 64 -2.36 -0.23 4.78
N TRP A 65 -3.35 -1.05 5.10
CA TRP A 65 -3.15 -2.28 5.85
C TRP A 65 -3.86 -3.40 5.12
N GLY A 66 -3.47 -4.63 5.40
CA GLY A 66 -4.12 -5.77 4.78
C GLY A 66 -3.75 -7.07 5.43
N PHE A 67 -4.32 -8.11 4.87
CA PHE A 67 -4.04 -9.47 5.28
C PHE A 67 -4.08 -10.39 4.08
N GLY A 68 -3.47 -11.55 4.24
CA GLY A 68 -3.40 -12.53 3.18
C GLY A 68 -2.94 -13.88 3.66
N PHE A 69 -2.78 -14.79 2.71
CA PHE A 69 -2.09 -16.04 2.95
C PHE A 69 -1.14 -16.38 1.81
N ARG A 70 -0.07 -17.06 2.18
CA ARG A 70 1.00 -17.51 1.31
C ARG A 70 0.99 -19.03 1.33
N TRP A 71 0.90 -19.63 0.15
CA TRP A 71 0.83 -21.07 0.00
C TRP A 71 1.95 -21.55 -0.91
N PHE A 72 2.84 -22.37 -0.37
CA PHE A 72 3.83 -23.09 -1.16
C PHE A 72 3.19 -24.36 -1.74
N SER A 73 2.45 -24.18 -2.83
CA SER A 73 1.74 -25.30 -3.47
C SER A 73 2.71 -26.20 -4.25
N PRO A 74 2.31 -27.44 -4.59
CA PRO A 74 3.12 -28.32 -5.44
C PRO A 74 3.49 -27.73 -6.81
N ILE A 75 2.72 -26.76 -7.30
CA ILE A 75 2.95 -26.09 -8.59
C ILE A 75 3.73 -24.77 -8.46
N GLY A 76 3.97 -24.29 -7.24
CA GLY A 76 4.75 -23.09 -6.96
C GLY A 76 4.18 -22.21 -5.83
N PRO A 77 4.89 -21.12 -5.49
CA PRO A 77 4.42 -20.15 -4.50
C PRO A 77 3.19 -19.40 -5.01
N LEU A 78 2.18 -19.32 -4.15
CA LEU A 78 0.96 -18.55 -4.36
C LEU A 78 0.81 -17.53 -3.23
N ARG A 79 0.39 -16.31 -3.57
CA ARG A 79 0.06 -15.26 -2.61
C ARG A 79 -1.32 -14.73 -2.92
N PHE A 80 -2.10 -14.50 -1.87
CA PHE A 80 -3.44 -13.94 -1.94
C PHE A 80 -3.55 -12.89 -0.85
N GLU A 81 -3.78 -11.64 -1.25
CA GLU A 81 -3.69 -10.49 -0.36
C GLU A 81 -4.91 -9.57 -0.57
N TRP A 82 -5.46 -9.09 0.53
CA TRP A 82 -6.54 -8.10 0.56
C TRP A 82 -6.02 -6.84 1.24
N GLY A 83 -5.90 -5.77 0.46
CA GLY A 83 -5.43 -4.46 0.90
C GLY A 83 -6.57 -3.47 1.11
N PHE A 84 -6.48 -2.70 2.19
CA PHE A 84 -7.41 -1.64 2.57
C PHE A 84 -6.63 -0.32 2.70
N PRO A 85 -6.85 0.67 1.82
CA PRO A 85 -6.19 1.96 1.95
C PRO A 85 -6.71 2.69 3.19
N LEU A 86 -5.78 3.12 4.05
CA LEU A 86 -6.07 4.00 5.18
C LEU A 86 -6.20 5.47 4.74
N THR A 87 -5.47 5.84 3.69
CA THR A 87 -5.54 7.17 3.07
C THR A 87 -5.93 7.03 1.60
N PRO A 88 -7.23 6.81 1.29
CA PRO A 88 -7.71 6.56 -0.07
C PRO A 88 -7.66 7.84 -0.91
N ARG A 89 -7.27 7.73 -2.18
CA ARG A 89 -7.38 8.83 -3.14
C ARG A 89 -8.80 8.90 -3.70
N PRO A 90 -9.31 10.08 -4.08
CA PRO A 90 -10.63 10.23 -4.70
C PRO A 90 -10.87 9.37 -5.95
N ARG A 91 -9.80 8.96 -6.63
CA ARG A 91 -9.86 8.07 -7.81
C ARG A 91 -9.68 6.58 -7.48
N ASP A 92 -9.40 6.23 -6.23
CA ASP A 92 -9.28 4.83 -5.81
C ASP A 92 -10.69 4.24 -5.68
N VAL A 93 -11.24 3.80 -6.81
CA VAL A 93 -12.61 3.27 -6.94
C VAL A 93 -12.77 1.82 -6.46
N GLN A 94 -11.67 1.10 -6.25
CA GLN A 94 -11.67 -0.31 -5.86
C GLN A 94 -10.97 -0.47 -4.51
N SER A 95 -11.77 -0.65 -3.46
CA SER A 95 -11.33 -0.94 -2.10
C SER A 95 -12.37 -1.80 -1.39
N PRO A 96 -11.99 -2.95 -0.79
CA PRO A 96 -10.65 -3.52 -0.74
C PRO A 96 -10.10 -3.99 -2.09
N LEU A 97 -8.78 -3.90 -2.27
CA LEU A 97 -8.10 -4.44 -3.43
C LEU A 97 -7.68 -5.88 -3.13
N PHE A 98 -8.12 -6.81 -3.96
CA PHE A 98 -7.63 -8.18 -3.94
C PHE A 98 -6.52 -8.33 -4.97
N GLU A 99 -5.38 -8.85 -4.53
CA GLU A 99 -4.24 -9.17 -5.37
C GLU A 99 -3.84 -10.63 -5.19
N PHE A 100 -3.40 -11.26 -6.29
CA PHE A 100 -2.82 -12.58 -6.23
C PHE A 100 -1.59 -12.67 -7.12
N SER A 101 -0.60 -13.45 -6.67
CA SER A 101 0.61 -13.71 -7.44
C SER A 101 0.89 -15.21 -7.51
N ILE A 102 1.40 -15.65 -8.66
CA ILE A 102 1.81 -17.04 -8.91
C ILE A 102 3.28 -17.04 -9.33
N GLY A 103 4.10 -17.82 -8.65
CA GLY A 103 5.53 -17.91 -8.92
C GLY A 103 6.36 -16.93 -8.09
N ASN A 104 7.64 -16.80 -8.45
CA ASN A 104 8.54 -15.85 -7.79
C ASN A 104 8.37 -14.46 -8.43
N SER A 105 7.83 -13.51 -7.66
CA SER A 105 7.94 -12.08 -7.97
C SER A 105 9.37 -11.63 -7.63
N PHE A 106 9.99 -10.90 -8.57
CA PHE A 106 11.32 -10.29 -8.44
C PHE A 106 11.20 -8.78 -8.18
#